data_AF-A0A8I2CT79-F1
#
_entry.id   AF-A0A8I2CT79-F1
#
_cell.length_a   1.000
_cell.length_b   1.000
_cell.length_c   1.000
_cell.angle_alpha   90.00
_cell.angle_beta   90.00
_cell.angle_gamma   90.00
#
_symmetry.space_group_name_H-M   'P 1'
#
loop_
_entity.id
_entity.type
_entity.pdbx_description
1 polymer ?
#
loop_
_entity_poly.entity_id
_entity_poly.type
_entity_poly.pdbx_seq_one_letter_code
_entity_poly.pdbx_strand_id
1 'polypeptide(L)'
;MDSTSSYLFGNLDPAGILQKGILIRLTVVRGDPGKARDGMSAGKAKAPLDSGAVKILDDVYDFLLFTSTALLFEEERILFKGSTAPCYLVKLLEKKAGLGNKSHVQIYYFENASSECSNSACDACLQGSGDESRRKQVLGGFDGRSYQAISFMESKKIFDATSKYVKPKDSKKEPADVIPPVTETMGHPESIENRLKVLKDLLDKNLITRDDYEKKKAAILEGL
;
A
#
# COMPACT_ATOMS: atom_id res chain seq x y z
N MET A 1 -14.43 13.60 -14.30
CA MET A 1 -15.11 12.33 -13.99
C MET A 1 -14.30 11.63 -12.93
N ASP A 2 -14.98 11.20 -11.88
CA ASP A 2 -14.39 10.42 -10.80
C ASP A 2 -14.22 8.97 -11.27
N SER A 3 -13.24 8.26 -10.72
CA SER A 3 -13.00 6.86 -11.04
C SER A 3 -12.77 6.06 -9.77
N THR A 4 -13.48 4.93 -9.65
CA THR A 4 -13.27 3.94 -8.58
C THR A 4 -12.72 2.66 -9.19
N SER A 5 -11.73 2.06 -8.54
CA SER A 5 -11.19 0.75 -8.90
C SER A 5 -11.07 -0.11 -7.65
N SER A 6 -11.55 -1.34 -7.74
CA SER A 6 -11.57 -2.28 -6.62
C SER A 6 -10.88 -3.59 -7.00
N TYR A 7 -10.02 -4.09 -6.09
CA TYR A 7 -9.22 -5.30 -6.29
C TYR A 7 -9.40 -6.22 -5.09
N LEU A 8 -9.90 -7.44 -5.30
CA LEU A 8 -10.11 -8.45 -4.26
C LEU A 8 -9.06 -9.55 -4.36
N PHE A 9 -8.35 -9.79 -3.26
CA PHE A 9 -7.41 -10.89 -3.07
C PHE A 9 -7.93 -11.77 -1.94
N GLY A 10 -8.09 -13.06 -2.13
CA GLY A 10 -8.69 -13.88 -1.07
C GLY A 10 -8.62 -15.37 -1.27
N ASN A 11 -8.84 -16.08 -0.18
CA ASN A 11 -8.97 -17.53 -0.14
C ASN A 11 -10.46 -17.90 -0.09
N LEU A 12 -10.91 -18.66 -1.08
CA LEU A 12 -12.26 -19.19 -1.16
C LEU A 12 -12.26 -20.66 -0.72
N ASP A 13 -13.30 -21.09 -0.02
CA ASP A 13 -13.51 -22.51 0.25
C ASP A 13 -14.04 -23.25 -1.01
N PRO A 14 -14.21 -24.59 -0.96
CA PRO A 14 -14.76 -25.36 -2.09
C PRO A 14 -16.19 -24.97 -2.50
N ALA A 15 -16.94 -24.30 -1.62
CA ALA A 15 -18.28 -23.78 -1.91
C ALA A 15 -18.24 -22.35 -2.51
N GLY A 16 -17.04 -21.78 -2.68
CA GLY A 16 -16.83 -20.44 -3.23
C GLY A 16 -17.04 -19.31 -2.21
N ILE A 17 -17.13 -19.61 -0.92
CA ILE A 17 -17.28 -18.59 0.13
C ILE A 17 -15.91 -18.04 0.50
N LEU A 18 -15.78 -16.70 0.56
CA LEU A 18 -14.56 -16.05 1.03
C LEU A 18 -14.31 -16.36 2.51
N GLN A 19 -13.21 -17.04 2.79
CA GLN A 19 -12.80 -17.35 4.16
C GLN A 19 -11.97 -16.21 4.74
N LYS A 20 -10.99 -15.73 3.96
CA LYS A 20 -10.16 -14.56 4.29
C LYS A 20 -9.84 -13.78 3.02
N GLY A 21 -9.82 -12.46 3.09
CA GLY A 21 -9.46 -11.67 1.93
C GLY A 21 -9.18 -10.21 2.22
N ILE A 22 -8.68 -9.53 1.20
CA ILE A 22 -8.32 -8.13 1.19
C ILE A 22 -8.95 -7.50 -0.04
N LEU A 23 -9.79 -6.50 0.17
CA LEU A 23 -10.29 -5.63 -0.89
C LEU A 23 -9.56 -4.30 -0.81
N ILE A 24 -8.94 -3.88 -1.90
CA ILE A 24 -8.37 -2.54 -2.03
C ILE A 24 -9.29 -1.74 -2.94
N ARG A 25 -9.85 -0.66 -2.41
CA ARG A 25 -10.66 0.30 -3.16
C ARG A 25 -9.89 1.61 -3.29
N LEU A 26 -9.68 2.03 -4.51
CA LEU A 26 -9.06 3.30 -4.87
C LEU A 26 -10.12 4.18 -5.49
N THR A 27 -10.41 5.31 -4.85
CA THR A 27 -11.31 6.30 -5.42
C THR A 27 -10.59 7.59 -5.71
N VAL A 28 -10.59 7.99 -6.98
CA VAL A 28 -9.95 9.21 -7.47
C VAL A 28 -11.05 10.20 -7.84
N VAL A 29 -11.11 11.29 -7.10
CA VAL A 29 -12.03 12.40 -7.39
C VAL A 29 -11.29 13.46 -8.21
N ARG A 30 -11.84 13.85 -9.36
CA ARG A 30 -11.23 14.85 -10.26
C ARG A 30 -12.11 16.09 -10.33
N GLY A 31 -11.58 17.25 -9.90
CA GLY A 31 -12.30 18.53 -9.99
C GLY A 31 -11.75 19.61 -9.05
N ASP A 32 -12.49 20.71 -8.94
CA ASP A 32 -12.16 21.87 -8.10
C ASP A 32 -12.00 21.46 -6.62
N PRO A 33 -10.86 21.75 -5.95
CA PRO A 33 -10.62 21.44 -4.53
C PRO A 33 -11.64 22.08 -3.56
N GLY A 34 -12.36 23.13 -3.93
CA GLY A 34 -13.39 23.77 -3.08
C GLY A 34 -14.72 23.01 -2.98
N LYS A 35 -15.01 22.08 -3.89
CA LYS A 35 -16.27 21.31 -3.92
C LYS A 35 -16.05 19.88 -3.46
N ALA A 36 -15.83 19.66 -2.16
CA ALA A 36 -15.74 18.30 -1.62
C ALA A 36 -17.08 17.60 -1.86
N ARG A 37 -17.06 16.39 -2.43
CA ARG A 37 -18.28 15.57 -2.52
C ARG A 37 -18.52 14.99 -1.13
N ASP A 38 -19.67 15.32 -0.54
CA ASP A 38 -20.10 14.68 0.70
C ASP A 38 -20.28 13.18 0.48
N GLY A 39 -19.69 12.39 1.37
CA GLY A 39 -20.09 11.01 1.61
C GLY A 39 -19.77 10.00 0.50
N MET A 40 -18.50 9.62 0.38
CA MET A 40 -18.16 8.24 0.00
C MET A 40 -18.09 7.30 1.21
N SER A 41 -18.77 7.69 2.30
CA SER A 41 -18.93 6.87 3.50
C SER A 41 -19.70 5.61 3.12
N ALA A 42 -19.12 4.46 3.47
CA ALA A 42 -19.69 3.14 3.27
C ALA A 42 -21.21 3.15 3.47
N GLY A 43 -21.95 2.93 2.38
CA GLY A 43 -23.39 3.02 2.37
C GLY A 43 -23.99 2.15 3.47
N LYS A 44 -24.82 2.74 4.34
CA LYS A 44 -25.67 2.03 5.32
C LYS A 44 -24.91 1.11 6.29
N ALA A 45 -23.62 1.32 6.52
CA ALA A 45 -22.88 0.56 7.53
C ALA A 45 -23.43 0.85 8.93
N LYS A 46 -23.64 -0.19 9.74
CA LYS A 46 -23.92 -0.03 11.18
C LYS A 46 -22.73 0.63 11.88
N ALA A 47 -22.94 1.15 13.09
CA ALA A 47 -21.86 1.70 13.90
C ALA A 47 -20.70 0.68 14.04
N PRO A 48 -19.44 1.13 13.93
CA PRO A 48 -18.29 0.25 14.04
C PRO A 48 -18.19 -0.34 15.46
N LEU A 49 -17.66 -1.56 15.57
CA LEU A 49 -17.30 -2.21 16.82
C LEU A 49 -16.18 -1.48 17.56
N ASP A 50 -15.26 -0.91 16.80
CA ASP A 50 -14.04 -0.26 17.27
C ASP A 50 -13.53 0.69 16.19
N SER A 51 -12.79 1.72 16.60
CA SER A 51 -12.22 2.73 15.72
C SER A 51 -10.96 3.32 16.33
N GLY A 52 -10.02 3.72 15.48
CA GLY A 52 -8.81 4.40 15.92
C GLY A 52 -7.92 4.75 14.75
N ALA A 53 -6.63 4.95 15.01
CA ALA A 53 -5.63 5.19 14.00
C ALA A 53 -4.48 4.19 14.12
N VAL A 54 -3.95 3.74 12.99
CA VAL A 54 -2.79 2.85 12.92
C VAL A 54 -1.78 3.42 11.94
N LYS A 55 -0.50 3.37 12.32
CA LYS A 55 0.60 3.74 11.43
C LYS A 55 1.04 2.52 10.63
N ILE A 56 1.04 2.65 9.31
CA ILE A 56 1.55 1.64 8.37
C ILE A 56 2.61 2.35 7.53
N LEU A 57 3.86 1.90 7.64
CA LEU A 57 5.03 2.61 7.11
C LEU A 57 5.08 4.06 7.63
N ASP A 58 5.15 5.04 6.73
CA ASP A 58 5.18 6.47 7.03
C ASP A 58 3.79 7.12 7.06
N ASP A 59 2.75 6.32 6.79
CA ASP A 59 1.38 6.80 6.65
C ASP A 59 0.53 6.41 7.86
N VAL A 60 -0.40 7.31 8.20
CA VAL A 60 -1.43 7.05 9.22
C VAL A 60 -2.74 6.74 8.51
N TYR A 61 -3.34 5.62 8.90
CA TYR A 61 -4.65 5.17 8.44
C TYR A 61 -5.63 5.24 9.61
N ASP A 62 -6.81 5.79 9.35
CA ASP A 62 -7.94 5.62 10.25
C ASP A 62 -8.47 4.20 10.07
N PHE A 63 -8.70 3.48 11.17
CA PHE A 63 -9.28 2.15 11.12
C PHE A 63 -10.68 2.12 11.72
N LEU A 64 -11.52 1.28 11.13
CA LEU A 64 -12.87 0.98 11.60
C LEU A 64 -13.09 -0.53 11.54
N LEU A 65 -13.68 -1.09 12.60
CA LEU A 65 -13.97 -2.52 12.70
C LEU A 65 -15.48 -2.75 12.59
N PHE A 66 -15.90 -3.68 11.74
CA PHE A 66 -17.31 -3.99 11.49
C PHE A 66 -17.58 -5.49 11.47
N THR A 67 -18.86 -5.84 11.57
CA THR A 67 -19.39 -7.23 11.61
C THR A 67 -20.23 -7.56 10.37
N SER A 68 -20.07 -6.80 9.30
CA SER A 68 -20.96 -6.90 8.13
C SER A 68 -20.24 -6.59 6.82
N THR A 69 -20.68 -7.26 5.76
CA THR A 69 -20.32 -6.97 4.36
C THR A 69 -21.14 -5.83 3.74
N ALA A 70 -22.00 -5.16 4.52
CA ALA A 70 -22.73 -3.97 4.07
C ALA A 70 -21.82 -2.81 3.59
N LEU A 71 -20.51 -2.91 3.86
CA LEU A 71 -19.47 -1.97 3.40
C LEU A 71 -19.14 -2.09 1.90
N LEU A 72 -19.52 -3.19 1.27
CA LEU A 72 -19.25 -3.46 -0.14
C LEU A 72 -20.25 -2.74 -1.05
N PHE A 73 -19.74 -2.15 -2.13
CA PHE A 73 -20.58 -1.68 -3.22
C PHE A 73 -21.25 -2.84 -3.95
N GLU A 74 -22.37 -2.60 -4.61
CA GLU A 74 -23.08 -3.65 -5.35
C GLU A 74 -22.20 -4.27 -6.43
N GLU A 75 -21.39 -3.44 -7.09
CA GLU A 75 -20.42 -3.83 -8.11
C GLU A 75 -19.27 -4.65 -7.52
N GLU A 76 -18.94 -4.50 -6.24
CA GLU A 76 -17.88 -5.28 -5.61
C GLU A 76 -18.35 -6.67 -5.20
N ARG A 77 -19.66 -6.86 -4.99
CA ARG A 77 -20.23 -8.16 -4.64
C ARG A 77 -19.98 -9.20 -5.74
N ILE A 78 -19.86 -8.78 -6.99
CA ILE A 78 -19.53 -9.68 -8.11
C ILE A 78 -18.15 -10.32 -7.94
N LEU A 79 -17.22 -9.67 -7.23
CA LEU A 79 -15.87 -10.17 -6.99
C LEU A 79 -15.89 -11.40 -6.07
N PHE A 80 -16.95 -11.60 -5.29
CA PHE A 80 -17.09 -12.71 -4.33
C PHE A 80 -17.59 -14.02 -4.97
N LYS A 81 -17.66 -14.10 -6.31
CA LYS A 81 -17.99 -15.33 -7.08
C LYS A 81 -19.22 -16.13 -6.61
N GLY A 82 -20.17 -15.49 -5.92
CA GLY A 82 -21.53 -16.01 -5.74
C GLY A 82 -21.99 -16.19 -4.29
N SER A 83 -21.10 -16.31 -3.30
CA SER A 83 -21.54 -16.60 -1.93
C SER A 83 -20.78 -15.79 -0.88
N THR A 84 -21.53 -15.12 -0.01
CA THR A 84 -21.00 -14.43 1.17
C THR A 84 -21.32 -15.25 2.41
N ALA A 85 -20.37 -15.32 3.36
CA ALA A 85 -20.64 -15.89 4.66
C ALA A 85 -21.67 -15.03 5.43
N PRO A 86 -22.49 -15.65 6.30
CA PRO A 86 -23.47 -14.93 7.11
C PRO A 86 -22.84 -13.99 8.16
N CYS A 87 -21.56 -14.20 8.50
CA CYS A 87 -20.85 -13.37 9.46
C CYS A 87 -19.40 -13.13 9.01
N TYR A 88 -19.05 -11.86 8.84
CA TYR A 88 -17.69 -11.41 8.57
C TYR A 88 -17.24 -10.42 9.62
N LEU A 89 -16.02 -10.58 10.09
CA LEU A 89 -15.28 -9.53 10.77
C LEU A 89 -14.48 -8.76 9.73
N VAL A 90 -14.70 -7.44 9.66
CA VAL A 90 -14.13 -6.58 8.62
C VAL A 90 -13.37 -5.43 9.24
N LYS A 91 -12.07 -5.34 8.95
CA LYS A 91 -11.25 -4.17 9.28
C LYS A 91 -11.11 -3.28 8.05
N LEU A 92 -11.63 -2.07 8.12
CA LEU A 92 -11.40 -1.02 7.14
C LEU A 92 -10.22 -0.17 7.61
N LEU A 93 -9.26 0.05 6.72
CA LEU A 93 -8.25 1.09 6.83
C LEU A 93 -8.51 2.13 5.76
N GLU A 94 -8.64 3.38 6.17
CA GLU A 94 -8.91 4.49 5.27
C GLU A 94 -7.81 5.55 5.37
N LYS A 95 -7.38 6.03 4.20
CA LYS A 95 -6.49 7.18 4.08
C LYS A 95 -7.04 8.12 3.02
N LYS A 96 -7.16 9.39 3.37
CA LYS A 96 -7.44 10.46 2.41
C LYS A 96 -6.16 10.79 1.64
N ALA A 97 -6.30 11.01 0.35
CA ALA A 97 -5.21 11.22 -0.59
C ALA A 97 -5.59 12.23 -1.67
N GLY A 98 -4.60 12.61 -2.48
CA GLY A 98 -4.78 13.53 -3.61
C GLY A 98 -4.98 14.99 -3.21
N LEU A 99 -5.14 15.85 -4.22
CA LEU A 99 -5.30 17.30 -4.03
C LEU A 99 -6.59 17.60 -3.24
N GLY A 100 -6.44 18.23 -2.07
CA GLY A 100 -7.57 18.58 -1.20
C GLY A 100 -8.16 17.42 -0.41
N ASN A 101 -7.44 16.30 -0.25
CA ASN A 101 -7.88 15.14 0.55
C ASN A 101 -9.23 14.53 0.10
N LYS A 102 -9.48 14.55 -1.21
CA LYS A 102 -10.74 14.10 -1.82
C LYS A 102 -10.70 12.69 -2.38
N SER A 103 -9.51 12.19 -2.69
CA SER A 103 -9.33 10.81 -3.12
C SER A 103 -9.18 9.94 -1.88
N HIS A 104 -9.56 8.68 -1.99
CA HIS A 104 -9.53 7.75 -0.86
C HIS A 104 -8.81 6.47 -1.28
N VAL A 105 -7.99 5.98 -0.35
CA VAL A 105 -7.48 4.60 -0.37
C VAL A 105 -8.15 3.89 0.79
N GLN A 106 -8.96 2.90 0.47
CA GLN A 106 -9.68 2.09 1.45
C GLN A 106 -9.23 0.63 1.30
N ILE A 107 -8.74 0.04 2.39
CA ILE A 107 -8.30 -1.35 2.44
C ILE A 107 -9.19 -2.09 3.43
N TYR A 108 -9.87 -3.13 2.97
CA TYR A 108 -10.76 -3.94 3.78
C TYR A 108 -10.13 -5.33 3.96
N TYR A 109 -9.89 -5.74 5.20
CA TYR A 109 -9.57 -7.13 5.54
C TYR A 109 -10.83 -7.84 6.01
N PHE A 110 -11.16 -8.98 5.39
CA PHE A 110 -12.30 -9.84 5.72
C PHE A 110 -11.84 -11.14 6.35
N GLU A 111 -12.50 -11.56 7.42
CA GLU A 111 -12.37 -12.91 7.99
C GLU A 111 -13.77 -13.46 8.27
N ASN A 112 -14.07 -14.65 7.72
CA ASN A 112 -15.31 -15.36 7.99
C ASN A 112 -15.32 -15.81 9.46
N ALA A 113 -16.29 -15.30 10.23
CA ALA A 113 -16.44 -15.59 11.66
C ALA A 113 -17.68 -16.48 11.94
N SER A 114 -18.25 -17.10 10.91
CA SER A 114 -19.49 -17.86 11.03
C SER A 114 -19.36 -19.08 11.94
N SER A 115 -18.21 -19.74 11.97
CA SER A 115 -17.94 -20.87 12.88
C SER A 115 -17.95 -20.44 14.34
N GLU A 116 -17.45 -19.23 14.64
CA GLU A 116 -17.37 -18.67 15.99
C GLU A 116 -18.72 -18.17 16.50
N CYS A 117 -19.65 -17.87 15.60
CA CYS A 117 -20.95 -17.27 15.90
C CYS A 117 -22.12 -18.24 15.69
N SER A 118 -21.87 -19.54 15.90
CA SER A 118 -22.51 -20.75 15.35
C SER A 118 -24.05 -20.81 15.29
N ASN A 119 -24.82 -19.88 15.86
CA ASN A 119 -26.28 -19.73 15.70
C ASN A 119 -26.82 -18.32 16.01
N SER A 120 -25.95 -17.33 16.22
CA SER A 120 -26.33 -15.95 16.59
C SER A 120 -26.11 -15.01 15.42
N ALA A 121 -26.95 -13.99 15.28
CA ALA A 121 -26.67 -12.88 14.36
C ALA A 121 -25.27 -12.33 14.63
N CYS A 122 -24.48 -12.05 13.59
CA CYS A 122 -23.07 -11.65 13.70
C CYS A 122 -22.87 -10.48 14.68
N ASP A 123 -23.78 -9.50 14.65
CA ASP A 123 -23.76 -8.37 15.58
C ASP A 123 -24.03 -8.82 17.02
N ALA A 124 -25.02 -9.67 17.27
CA ALA A 124 -25.32 -10.15 18.61
C ALA A 124 -24.16 -11.00 19.20
N CYS A 125 -23.50 -11.78 18.35
CA CYS A 125 -22.33 -12.57 18.71
C CYS A 125 -21.14 -11.72 19.18
N LEU A 126 -20.90 -10.58 18.50
CA LEU A 126 -19.68 -9.79 18.67
C LEU A 126 -19.89 -8.45 19.41
N GLN A 127 -21.15 -7.99 19.56
CA GLN A 127 -21.56 -6.80 20.31
C GLN A 127 -22.32 -7.11 21.60
N GLY A 128 -22.76 -8.36 21.80
CA GLY A 128 -23.56 -8.76 22.95
C GLY A 128 -22.87 -8.46 24.30
N SER A 129 -23.62 -7.89 25.24
CA SER A 129 -23.16 -7.50 26.58
C SER A 129 -22.83 -8.68 27.51
N GLY A 130 -23.11 -9.91 27.10
CA GLY A 130 -23.03 -11.09 27.96
C GLY A 130 -21.70 -11.86 27.97
N ASP A 131 -20.83 -11.68 26.95
CA ASP A 131 -19.66 -12.54 26.79
C ASP A 131 -18.42 -11.78 26.27
N GLU A 132 -17.93 -10.86 27.09
CA GLU A 132 -16.71 -10.08 26.83
C GLU A 132 -15.49 -10.99 26.58
N SER A 133 -15.44 -12.16 27.22
CA SER A 133 -14.41 -13.18 27.05
C SER A 133 -14.40 -13.74 25.63
N ARG A 134 -15.57 -14.09 25.08
CA ARG A 134 -15.69 -14.57 23.71
C ARG A 134 -15.37 -13.48 22.69
N ARG A 135 -15.81 -12.24 22.91
CA ARG A 135 -15.40 -11.09 22.09
C ARG A 135 -13.87 -10.94 22.09
N LYS A 136 -13.23 -10.97 23.26
CA LYS A 136 -11.76 -10.91 23.37
C LYS A 136 -11.07 -12.09 22.70
N GLN A 137 -11.66 -13.28 22.70
CA GLN A 137 -11.12 -14.45 22.02
C GLN A 137 -11.20 -14.31 20.49
N VAL A 138 -12.34 -13.88 19.95
CA VAL A 138 -12.54 -13.72 18.49
C VAL A 138 -11.71 -12.55 17.95
N LEU A 139 -11.72 -11.41 18.65
CA LEU A 139 -10.87 -10.26 18.32
C LEU A 139 -9.40 -10.53 18.67
N GLY A 140 -9.14 -11.52 19.52
CA GLY A 140 -7.82 -12.00 19.93
C GLY A 140 -6.98 -12.40 18.73
N GLY A 141 -5.97 -11.57 18.45
CA GLY A 141 -5.09 -11.75 17.30
C GLY A 141 -5.71 -11.40 15.94
N PHE A 142 -6.97 -10.98 15.87
CA PHE A 142 -7.55 -10.48 14.61
C PHE A 142 -6.77 -9.27 14.11
N ASP A 143 -6.40 -8.36 15.02
CA ASP A 143 -5.60 -7.19 14.67
C ASP A 143 -4.25 -7.61 14.05
N GLY A 144 -3.51 -8.53 14.69
CA GLY A 144 -2.26 -9.06 14.17
C GLY A 144 -2.40 -9.81 12.83
N ARG A 145 -3.45 -10.63 12.68
CA ARG A 145 -3.75 -11.32 11.41
C ARG A 145 -4.08 -10.32 10.30
N SER A 146 -4.89 -9.31 10.60
CA SER A 146 -5.25 -8.26 9.65
C SER A 146 -4.02 -7.50 9.18
N TYR A 147 -3.12 -7.16 10.11
CA TYR A 147 -1.87 -6.47 9.80
C TYR A 147 -0.93 -7.33 8.94
N GLN A 148 -0.76 -8.60 9.30
CA GLN A 148 0.06 -9.52 8.53
C GLN A 148 -0.50 -9.73 7.12
N ALA A 149 -1.83 -9.77 6.97
CA ALA A 149 -2.47 -9.95 5.67
C ALA A 149 -2.18 -8.75 4.74
N ILE A 150 -2.13 -7.54 5.28
CA ILE A 150 -1.88 -6.32 4.51
C ILE A 150 -0.39 -5.94 4.42
N SER A 151 0.50 -6.68 5.11
CA SER A 151 1.93 -6.34 5.18
C SER A 151 2.64 -6.45 3.83
N PHE A 152 2.04 -7.06 2.80
CA PHE A 152 2.60 -7.02 1.44
C PHE A 152 2.59 -5.59 0.84
N MET A 153 1.73 -4.70 1.36
CA MET A 153 1.75 -3.28 1.00
C MET A 153 2.90 -2.55 1.68
N GLU A 154 3.49 -3.13 2.73
CA GLU A 154 4.81 -2.72 3.15
C GLU A 154 5.73 -3.06 2.00
N SER A 155 6.16 -2.03 1.27
CA SER A 155 7.34 -2.17 0.45
C SER A 155 8.40 -2.71 1.39
N LYS A 156 8.73 -4.00 1.29
CA LYS A 156 10.04 -4.48 1.74
C LYS A 156 10.96 -3.44 1.17
N LYS A 157 11.57 -2.58 2.02
CA LYS A 157 12.53 -1.55 1.60
C LYS A 157 13.24 -2.18 0.43
N ILE A 158 12.95 -1.73 -0.79
CA ILE A 158 13.42 -2.43 -1.98
C ILE A 158 14.91 -2.41 -1.72
N PHE A 159 15.45 -3.60 -1.40
CA PHE A 159 16.86 -3.72 -1.14
C PHE A 159 17.40 -3.29 -2.49
N ASP A 160 18.04 -2.13 -2.51
CA ASP A 160 18.67 -1.63 -3.70
C ASP A 160 19.78 -2.64 -4.00
N ALA A 161 19.44 -3.73 -4.67
CA ALA A 161 20.33 -4.80 -5.07
C ALA A 161 21.22 -4.33 -6.23
N THR A 162 21.04 -3.07 -6.67
CA THR A 162 22.02 -2.33 -7.47
C THR A 162 23.06 -1.59 -6.61
N SER A 163 22.96 -1.64 -5.28
CA SER A 163 24.02 -1.24 -4.35
C SER A 163 25.14 -2.28 -4.35
N LYS A 164 26.01 -2.15 -5.35
CA LYS A 164 27.41 -2.59 -5.40
C LYS A 164 27.72 -3.93 -4.71
N TYR A 165 27.88 -4.96 -5.54
CA TYR A 165 28.90 -5.98 -5.27
C TYR A 165 30.27 -5.28 -5.22
N VAL A 166 30.64 -4.71 -4.08
CA VAL A 166 32.04 -4.43 -3.78
C VAL A 166 32.63 -5.76 -3.39
N LYS A 167 33.43 -6.36 -4.29
CA LYS A 167 34.30 -7.47 -3.91
C LYS A 167 35.08 -7.03 -2.65
N PRO A 168 35.10 -7.82 -1.57
CA PRO A 168 35.93 -7.48 -0.42
C PRO A 168 37.39 -7.48 -0.89
N LYS A 169 38.00 -6.30 -0.98
CA LYS A 169 39.46 -6.20 -1.04
C LYS A 169 39.96 -6.32 0.39
N ASP A 170 40.86 -7.28 0.55
CA ASP A 170 41.48 -7.69 1.79
C ASP A 170 41.85 -6.53 2.71
N SER A 171 41.51 -6.72 3.98
CA SER A 171 41.95 -5.94 5.12
C SER A 171 43.49 -5.93 5.18
N LYS A 172 44.09 -4.74 5.23
CA LYS A 172 45.32 -4.43 6.01
C LYS A 172 45.73 -2.96 5.83
N LYS A 173 45.38 -2.11 6.80
CA LYS A 173 46.30 -1.35 7.67
C LYS A 173 45.58 -0.22 8.40
N GLU A 174 46.04 -0.04 9.63
CA GLU A 174 45.60 0.80 10.74
C GLU A 174 45.89 2.32 10.58
N PRO A 175 45.54 3.19 11.56
CA PRO A 175 44.85 4.46 11.35
C PRO A 175 45.76 5.70 11.45
N ALA A 176 45.29 6.85 10.94
CA ALA A 176 45.62 8.17 11.47
C ALA A 176 44.70 9.26 10.89
N ASP A 177 44.43 10.26 11.74
CA ASP A 177 43.78 11.54 11.49
C ASP A 177 44.27 12.33 10.25
N VAL A 178 43.51 13.39 9.93
CA VAL A 178 43.85 14.62 9.18
C VAL A 178 43.07 14.82 7.85
N ILE A 179 42.23 15.87 7.85
CA ILE A 179 41.62 16.58 6.69
C ILE A 179 42.65 17.62 6.18
N PRO A 180 42.63 18.16 4.93
CA PRO A 180 42.48 17.66 3.55
C PRO A 180 43.76 18.03 2.70
N PRO A 181 43.84 17.86 1.35
CA PRO A 181 43.30 18.88 0.42
C PRO A 181 42.82 18.34 -0.96
N VAL A 182 42.15 19.24 -1.67
CA VAL A 182 41.81 19.16 -3.10
C VAL A 182 43.07 18.93 -3.93
N THR A 183 43.06 17.98 -4.87
CA THR A 183 43.93 18.06 -6.04
C THR A 183 43.27 17.38 -7.23
N GLU A 184 43.11 18.18 -8.28
CA GLU A 184 42.81 17.77 -9.64
C GLU A 184 43.72 16.62 -10.06
N THR A 185 43.16 15.61 -10.72
CA THR A 185 43.97 14.70 -11.54
C THR A 185 43.18 14.33 -12.78
N MET A 186 43.62 14.90 -13.89
CA MET A 186 43.26 14.55 -15.26
C MET A 186 43.50 13.06 -15.53
N GLY A 187 42.66 12.47 -16.38
CA GLY A 187 43.01 11.28 -17.17
C GLY A 187 41.95 10.19 -17.24
N HIS A 188 41.10 10.19 -18.27
CA HIS A 188 41.04 9.08 -19.25
C HIS A 188 40.09 9.40 -20.44
N PRO A 189 40.50 9.16 -21.70
CA PRO A 189 39.66 9.38 -22.90
C PRO A 189 38.65 8.25 -23.17
N GLU A 190 38.59 7.23 -22.33
CA GLU A 190 37.54 6.21 -22.37
C GLU A 190 36.37 6.65 -21.48
N SER A 191 35.24 7.13 -21.98
CA SER A 191 34.78 7.17 -23.35
C SER A 191 33.61 8.16 -23.38
N ILE A 192 33.82 9.36 -23.92
CA ILE A 192 32.74 10.32 -24.18
C ILE A 192 31.61 9.65 -24.97
N GLU A 193 31.98 8.76 -25.91
CA GLU A 193 31.05 7.91 -26.65
C GLU A 193 30.20 7.01 -25.75
N ASN A 194 30.76 6.41 -24.69
CA ASN A 194 30.01 5.62 -23.72
C ASN A 194 29.07 6.52 -22.90
N ARG A 195 29.50 7.73 -22.54
CA ARG A 195 28.64 8.69 -21.81
C ARG A 195 27.47 9.15 -22.68
N LEU A 196 27.72 9.42 -23.97
CA LEU A 196 26.68 9.77 -24.95
C LEU A 196 25.75 8.58 -25.25
N LYS A 197 26.29 7.36 -25.33
CA LYS A 197 25.52 6.13 -25.53
C LYS A 197 24.56 5.85 -24.36
N VAL A 198 25.03 6.01 -23.13
CA VAL A 198 24.18 5.89 -21.93
C VAL A 198 23.12 6.99 -21.92
N LEU A 199 23.47 8.22 -22.28
CA LEU A 199 22.51 9.32 -22.32
C LEU A 199 21.39 9.08 -23.35
N LYS A 200 21.74 8.50 -24.51
CA LYS A 200 20.77 8.11 -25.55
C LYS A 200 19.88 6.96 -25.08
N ASP A 201 20.43 5.93 -24.44
CA ASP A 201 19.65 4.81 -23.89
C ASP A 201 18.62 5.26 -22.84
N LEU A 202 18.96 6.28 -22.04
CA LEU A 202 18.02 6.88 -21.08
C LEU A 202 16.86 7.61 -21.77
N LEU A 203 17.13 8.29 -22.89
CA LEU A 203 16.09 8.95 -23.68
C LEU A 203 15.18 7.92 -24.37
N ASP A 204 15.76 6.89 -24.99
CA ASP A 204 15.04 5.83 -25.69
C ASP A 204 14.12 5.03 -24.74
N LYS A 205 14.48 4.94 -23.47
CA LYS A 205 13.67 4.33 -22.40
C LYS A 205 12.65 5.28 -21.76
N ASN A 206 12.50 6.50 -22.28
CA ASN A 206 11.64 7.56 -21.71
C ASN A 206 11.94 7.88 -20.23
N LEU A 207 13.19 7.69 -19.79
CA LEU A 207 13.62 7.96 -18.40
C LEU A 207 14.08 9.42 -18.21
N ILE A 208 14.38 10.12 -19.30
CA ILE A 208 14.70 11.55 -19.32
C ILE A 208 13.91 12.22 -20.44
N THR A 209 13.69 13.54 -20.32
CA THR A 209 13.07 14.32 -21.39
C THR A 209 14.06 14.67 -22.49
N ARG A 210 13.55 15.05 -23.67
CA ARG A 210 14.38 15.50 -24.80
C ARG A 210 15.22 16.74 -24.44
N ASP A 211 14.67 17.62 -23.61
CA ASP A 211 15.36 18.83 -23.15
C ASP A 211 16.50 18.48 -22.17
N ASP A 212 16.30 17.51 -21.27
CA ASP A 212 17.34 17.01 -20.38
C ASP A 212 18.49 16.32 -21.13
N TYR A 213 18.17 15.62 -22.22
CA TYR A 213 19.14 14.99 -23.09
C TYR A 213 20.05 16.02 -23.76
N GLU A 214 19.49 17.05 -24.41
CA GLU A 214 20.30 18.06 -25.10
C GLU A 214 21.15 18.88 -24.12
N LYS A 215 20.61 19.23 -22.94
CA LYS A 215 21.36 19.96 -21.91
C LYS A 215 22.56 19.16 -21.39
N LYS A 216 22.40 17.86 -21.14
CA LYS A 216 23.49 16.99 -20.66
C LYS A 216 24.49 16.64 -21.75
N LYS A 217 24.03 16.51 -22.99
CA LYS A 217 24.89 16.31 -24.17
C LYS A 217 25.79 17.53 -24.40
N ALA A 218 25.24 18.74 -24.31
CA ALA A 218 26.01 19.98 -24.41
C ALA A 218 27.09 20.04 -23.30
N ALA A 219 26.73 19.76 -22.05
CA ALA A 219 27.70 19.75 -20.94
C ALA A 219 28.83 18.70 -21.09
N ILE A 220 28.55 17.55 -21.72
CA ILE A 220 29.56 16.53 -22.02
C ILE A 220 30.49 16.97 -23.15
N LEU A 221 29.97 17.73 -24.12
CA LEU A 221 30.74 18.24 -25.26
C LEU A 221 31.46 19.56 -24.97
N GLU A 222 30.99 20.38 -24.02
CA GLU A 222 31.65 21.60 -23.55
C GLU A 222 32.79 21.31 -22.55
N GLY A 223 32.81 20.11 -21.96
CA GLY A 223 33.91 19.61 -21.13
C GLY A 223 35.12 19.09 -21.93
N LEU A 224 35.25 19.53 -23.20
CA LEU A 224 36.36 19.25 -24.12
C LEU A 224 37.42 20.36 -24.08
#